data_AF-A0A0Q6UEU7-F1
#
_entry.id   AF-A0A0Q6UEU7-F1
#
_cell.length_a   1.000
_cell.length_b   1.000
_cell.length_c   1.000
_cell.angle_alpha   90.00
_cell.angle_beta   90.00
_cell.angle_gamma   90.00
#
_symmetry.space_group_name_H-M   'P 1'
#
loop_
_entity.id
_entity.type
_entity.pdbx_description
1 polymer ?
#
loop_
_entity_poly.entity_id
_entity_poly.type
_entity_poly.pdbx_seq_one_letter_code
_entity_poly.pdbx_strand_id
1 'polypeptide(L)'
;MTIRTRLTMSSAILLVGAVTTACGGSGGGAPADASKDDFCTAQSSLFTDLDLDFTDPEAALPSEKEMADAMHSWADRMDEVGTPENISDEARDGFEETVKAAGDISEADLKSPDLDALESNMSEEAQKKVEAFTTYVNDTCGSMFGDLDVPEVP
;
A
#
# COMPACT_ATOMS: atom_id res chain seq x y z
N MET A 1 50.45 30.01 -18.75
CA MET A 1 49.61 28.93 -19.31
C MET A 1 49.43 27.89 -18.22
N THR A 2 48.26 27.82 -17.56
CA THR A 2 47.16 26.85 -17.83
C THR A 2 47.62 25.41 -17.53
N ILE A 3 47.11 24.65 -16.55
CA ILE A 3 45.72 24.34 -16.11
C ILE A 3 45.82 23.70 -14.68
N ARG A 4 45.01 23.98 -13.64
CA ARG A 4 43.58 23.68 -13.36
C ARG A 4 43.25 22.16 -13.28
N THR A 5 42.39 21.61 -12.41
CA THR A 5 41.73 22.07 -11.17
C THR A 5 41.26 20.83 -10.37
N ARG A 6 41.60 20.75 -9.05
CA ARG A 6 40.97 19.97 -7.95
C ARG A 6 40.58 18.49 -8.15
N LEU A 7 41.16 17.62 -7.32
CA LEU A 7 40.58 16.34 -6.87
C LEU A 7 40.24 16.46 -5.38
N THR A 8 38.96 16.64 -5.06
CA THR A 8 38.44 16.50 -3.67
C THR A 8 37.81 15.12 -3.54
N MET A 9 38.53 14.18 -2.92
CA MET A 9 37.96 12.91 -2.49
C MET A 9 37.07 13.14 -1.28
N SER A 10 35.75 13.11 -1.47
CA SER A 10 34.79 13.05 -0.37
C SER A 10 34.64 11.59 0.06
N SER A 11 35.35 11.20 1.13
CA SER A 11 35.20 9.87 1.72
C SER A 11 33.83 9.74 2.40
N ALA A 12 32.92 8.96 1.81
CA ALA A 12 31.68 8.57 2.47
C ALA A 12 31.98 7.60 3.61
N ILE A 13 31.70 8.02 4.85
CA ILE A 13 31.64 7.14 6.02
C ILE A 13 30.16 6.98 6.34
N LEU A 14 29.50 6.00 5.71
CA LEU A 14 28.15 5.60 6.09
C LEU A 14 28.24 4.76 7.36
N LEU A 15 27.96 5.39 8.49
CA LEU A 15 27.69 4.72 9.76
C LEU A 15 26.31 4.05 9.68
N VAL A 16 26.25 2.85 9.11
CA VAL A 16 25.06 2.00 9.24
C VAL A 16 25.02 1.48 10.67
N GLY A 17 24.17 2.10 11.49
CA GLY A 17 24.00 1.74 12.88
C GLY A 17 23.34 0.38 13.04
N ALA A 18 23.95 -0.51 13.81
CA ALA A 18 23.32 -1.75 14.24
C ALA A 18 22.29 -1.43 15.34
N VAL A 19 21.02 -1.30 14.96
CA VAL A 19 19.89 -1.25 15.92
C VAL A 19 19.33 -2.66 16.11
N THR A 20 19.84 -3.35 17.14
CA THR A 20 19.21 -4.58 17.64
C THR A 20 18.09 -4.20 18.60
N THR A 21 16.88 -4.01 18.07
CA THR A 21 15.66 -3.88 18.88
C THR A 21 14.80 -5.13 18.70
N ALA A 22 14.69 -5.93 19.75
CA ALA A 22 13.58 -6.86 19.86
C ALA A 22 12.29 -6.05 20.08
N CYS A 23 11.33 -6.17 19.17
CA CYS A 23 10.02 -5.55 19.30
C CYS A 23 8.96 -6.52 18.79
N GLY A 24 7.82 -6.59 19.47
CA GLY A 24 6.55 -6.88 18.81
C GLY A 24 5.94 -5.55 18.41
N GLY A 25 5.43 -5.46 17.19
CA GLY A 25 4.91 -4.21 16.60
C GLY A 25 5.90 -3.52 15.66
N SER A 26 5.39 -3.23 14.46
CA SER A 26 5.80 -2.16 13.53
C SER A 26 7.25 -2.17 13.01
N GLY A 27 7.43 -2.50 11.73
CA GLY A 27 8.74 -2.50 11.07
C GLY A 27 8.85 -3.46 9.90
N GLY A 28 7.80 -3.58 9.09
CA GLY A 28 7.81 -4.28 7.80
C GLY A 28 8.82 -3.67 6.84
N GLY A 29 9.28 -4.48 5.89
CA GLY A 29 10.47 -4.19 5.07
C GLY A 29 10.34 -3.00 4.11
N ALA A 30 9.11 -2.57 3.81
CA ALA A 30 8.83 -1.49 2.89
C ALA A 30 9.44 -0.14 3.32
N PRO A 31 9.92 0.71 2.39
CA PRO A 31 10.44 2.04 2.69
C PRO A 31 9.45 2.95 3.44
N ALA A 32 9.96 4.02 4.06
CA ALA A 32 9.17 4.99 4.82
C ALA A 32 9.40 6.45 4.36
N ASP A 33 10.11 6.62 3.24
CA ASP A 33 10.52 7.89 2.64
C ASP A 33 9.93 8.10 1.23
N ALA A 34 8.83 7.40 0.91
CA ALA A 34 8.16 7.53 -0.38
C ALA A 34 7.65 8.96 -0.63
N SER A 35 7.72 9.43 -1.88
CA SER A 35 6.99 10.66 -2.21
C SER A 35 5.48 10.38 -2.24
N LYS A 36 4.67 11.39 -1.92
CA LYS A 36 3.20 11.29 -2.04
C LYS A 36 2.78 10.84 -3.45
N ASP A 37 3.43 11.36 -4.49
CA ASP A 37 3.04 11.09 -5.88
C ASP A 37 3.38 9.63 -6.27
N ASP A 38 4.52 9.11 -5.81
CA ASP A 38 4.91 7.71 -6.04
C ASP A 38 3.97 6.75 -5.26
N PHE A 39 3.71 7.04 -3.98
CA PHE A 39 2.78 6.28 -3.15
C PHE A 39 1.37 6.22 -3.78
N CYS A 40 0.82 7.37 -4.18
CA CYS A 40 -0.51 7.40 -4.79
C CYS A 40 -0.55 6.76 -6.17
N THR A 41 0.56 6.75 -6.92
CA THR A 41 0.69 6.06 -8.20
C THR A 41 0.72 4.53 -8.01
N ALA A 42 1.48 4.02 -7.04
CA ALA A 42 1.45 2.60 -6.68
C ALA A 42 0.07 2.19 -6.14
N GLN A 43 -0.51 3.02 -5.26
CA GLN A 43 -1.79 2.75 -4.62
C GLN A 43 -2.97 2.70 -5.61
N SER A 44 -2.96 3.52 -6.66
CA SER A 44 -3.97 3.50 -7.73
C SER A 44 -3.68 2.47 -8.84
N SER A 45 -2.55 1.77 -8.77
CA SER A 45 -2.13 0.88 -9.85
C SER A 45 -3.00 -0.36 -9.98
N LEU A 46 -3.57 -0.90 -8.89
CA LEU A 46 -4.47 -2.05 -8.94
C LEU A 46 -5.63 -1.83 -9.93
N PHE A 47 -6.22 -0.64 -9.91
CA PHE A 47 -7.30 -0.25 -10.83
C PHE A 47 -6.80 -0.02 -12.26
N THR A 48 -5.58 0.49 -12.40
CA THR A 48 -4.95 0.80 -13.70
C THR A 48 -4.47 -0.47 -14.42
N ASP A 49 -3.89 -1.41 -13.68
CA ASP A 49 -3.36 -2.68 -14.19
C ASP A 49 -4.50 -3.65 -14.56
N LEU A 50 -5.69 -3.51 -13.93
CA LEU A 50 -6.91 -4.26 -14.23
C LEU A 50 -7.86 -3.57 -15.23
N ASP A 51 -7.53 -2.36 -15.71
CA ASP A 51 -8.34 -1.53 -16.62
C ASP A 51 -9.82 -1.39 -16.19
N LEU A 52 -10.05 -1.19 -14.88
CA LEU A 52 -11.40 -1.17 -14.29
C LEU A 52 -12.14 0.14 -14.57
N ASP A 53 -12.90 0.18 -15.67
CA ASP A 53 -13.87 1.25 -15.93
C ASP A 53 -15.19 1.00 -15.18
N PHE A 54 -15.28 1.52 -13.95
CA PHE A 54 -16.51 1.50 -13.15
C PHE A 54 -17.65 2.35 -13.73
N THR A 55 -17.44 3.08 -14.84
CA THR A 55 -18.50 3.83 -15.54
C THR A 55 -19.18 3.02 -16.64
N ASP A 56 -18.63 1.87 -17.04
CA ASP A 56 -19.24 0.94 -18.00
C ASP A 56 -19.84 -0.29 -17.27
N PRO A 57 -21.18 -0.40 -17.17
CA PRO A 57 -21.83 -1.56 -16.54
C PRO A 57 -21.77 -2.84 -17.39
N GLU A 58 -21.27 -2.79 -18.63
CA GLU A 58 -20.98 -3.96 -19.47
C GLU A 58 -19.49 -4.36 -19.46
N ALA A 59 -18.64 -3.64 -18.70
CA ALA A 59 -17.25 -4.00 -18.51
C ALA A 59 -17.11 -5.42 -17.92
N ALA A 60 -16.29 -6.26 -18.56
CA ALA A 60 -16.03 -7.60 -18.07
C ALA A 60 -15.18 -7.52 -16.80
N LEU A 61 -15.72 -8.00 -15.68
CA LEU A 61 -14.92 -8.18 -14.46
C LEU A 61 -13.75 -9.15 -14.75
N PRO A 62 -12.54 -8.87 -14.25
CA PRO A 62 -11.40 -9.78 -14.34
C PRO A 62 -11.74 -11.15 -13.75
N SER A 63 -11.14 -12.22 -14.29
CA SER A 63 -11.21 -13.54 -13.66
C SER A 63 -10.55 -13.53 -12.28
N GLU A 64 -10.86 -14.52 -11.44
CA GLU A 64 -10.28 -14.61 -10.08
C GLU A 64 -8.75 -14.76 -10.14
N LYS A 65 -8.22 -15.31 -11.23
CA LYS A 65 -6.78 -15.35 -11.49
C LYS A 65 -6.22 -13.97 -11.81
N GLU A 66 -6.84 -13.21 -12.72
CA GLU A 66 -6.37 -11.87 -13.08
C GLU A 66 -6.44 -10.93 -11.88
N MET A 67 -7.49 -11.04 -11.06
CA MET A 67 -7.64 -10.31 -9.80
C MET A 67 -6.54 -10.70 -8.79
N ALA A 68 -6.26 -11.99 -8.58
CA ALA A 68 -5.17 -12.42 -7.71
C ALA A 68 -3.79 -11.94 -8.21
N ASP A 69 -3.47 -12.15 -9.49
CA ASP A 69 -2.21 -11.71 -10.10
C ASP A 69 -2.01 -10.18 -9.96
N ALA A 70 -3.10 -9.40 -10.08
CA ALA A 70 -3.07 -7.95 -9.90
C ALA A 70 -2.94 -7.51 -8.43
N MET A 71 -3.59 -8.20 -7.48
CA MET A 71 -3.41 -7.95 -6.05
C MET A 71 -1.99 -8.26 -5.58
N HIS A 72 -1.36 -9.31 -6.11
CA HIS A 72 0.06 -9.61 -5.90
C HIS A 72 0.95 -8.52 -6.49
N SER A 73 0.70 -8.13 -7.74
CA SER A 73 1.47 -7.07 -8.42
C SER A 73 1.34 -5.71 -7.73
N TRP A 74 0.17 -5.40 -7.17
CA TRP A 74 -0.05 -4.22 -6.34
C TRP A 74 0.70 -4.33 -5.02
N ALA A 75 0.63 -5.47 -4.32
CA ALA A 75 1.34 -5.70 -3.07
C ALA A 75 2.87 -5.53 -3.24
N ASP A 76 3.45 -6.17 -4.26
CA ASP A 76 4.88 -6.03 -4.60
C ASP A 76 5.26 -4.56 -4.85
N ARG A 77 4.45 -3.83 -5.63
CA ARG A 77 4.71 -2.42 -5.97
C ARG A 77 4.55 -1.50 -4.75
N MET A 78 3.63 -1.81 -3.84
CA MET A 78 3.46 -1.09 -2.58
C MET A 78 4.57 -1.38 -1.56
N ASP A 79 5.07 -2.62 -1.48
CA ASP A 79 6.23 -2.98 -0.64
C ASP A 79 7.53 -2.33 -1.17
N GLU A 80 7.71 -2.26 -2.50
CA GLU A 80 8.86 -1.58 -3.12
C GLU A 80 8.84 -0.06 -2.90
N VAL A 81 7.68 0.59 -3.07
CA VAL A 81 7.54 2.05 -2.92
C VAL A 81 7.50 2.46 -1.44
N GLY A 82 6.81 1.69 -0.61
CA GLY A 82 6.60 2.01 0.80
C GLY A 82 5.63 3.17 1.04
N THR A 83 5.72 3.80 2.20
CA THR A 83 4.83 4.90 2.62
C THR A 83 5.59 6.22 2.75
N PRO A 84 4.92 7.38 2.64
CA PRO A 84 5.54 8.67 2.98
C PRO A 84 5.80 8.82 4.49
N GLU A 85 6.77 9.67 4.86
CA GLU A 85 7.21 9.90 6.26
C GLU A 85 6.12 10.42 7.22
N ASN A 86 4.98 10.90 6.69
CA ASN A 86 3.91 11.54 7.48
C ASN A 86 2.73 10.62 7.81
N ILE A 87 2.83 9.33 7.53
CA ILE A 87 1.86 8.32 7.98
C ILE A 87 1.94 8.14 9.51
N SER A 88 0.83 7.82 10.17
CA SER A 88 0.84 7.45 11.59
C SER A 88 1.30 5.99 11.76
N ASP A 89 1.87 5.65 12.92
CA ASP A 89 2.29 4.26 13.22
C ASP A 89 1.12 3.25 13.04
N GLU A 90 -0.10 3.65 13.40
CA GLU A 90 -1.32 2.84 13.27
C GLU A 90 -1.75 2.64 11.80
N ALA A 91 -1.67 3.71 10.98
CA ALA A 91 -1.93 3.62 9.55
C ALA A 91 -0.79 2.88 8.80
N ARG A 92 0.44 2.93 9.33
CA ARG A 92 1.59 2.18 8.81
C ARG A 92 1.46 0.68 9.09
N ASP A 93 1.03 0.30 10.29
CA ASP A 93 0.67 -1.08 10.62
C ASP A 93 -0.46 -1.58 9.71
N GLY A 94 -1.50 -0.75 9.48
CA GLY A 94 -2.59 -1.07 8.56
C GLY A 94 -2.13 -1.25 7.10
N PHE A 95 -1.21 -0.41 6.64
CA PHE A 95 -0.53 -0.58 5.35
C PHE A 95 0.21 -1.92 5.27
N GLU A 96 1.05 -2.25 6.26
CA GLU A 96 1.85 -3.49 6.27
C GLU A 96 0.95 -4.74 6.31
N GLU A 97 -0.12 -4.72 7.10
CA GLU A 97 -1.12 -5.79 7.17
C GLU A 97 -1.90 -5.93 5.85
N THR A 98 -2.28 -4.81 5.20
CA THR A 98 -3.03 -4.83 3.94
C THR A 98 -2.19 -5.30 2.75
N VAL A 99 -0.96 -4.79 2.61
CA VAL A 99 -0.01 -5.22 1.57
C VAL A 99 0.30 -6.71 1.73
N LYS A 100 0.53 -7.16 2.96
CA LYS A 100 0.74 -8.58 3.24
C LYS A 100 -0.48 -9.43 2.86
N ALA A 101 -1.69 -9.02 3.23
CA ALA A 101 -2.90 -9.76 2.91
C ALA A 101 -3.13 -9.87 1.39
N ALA A 102 -2.84 -8.81 0.63
CA ALA A 102 -2.95 -8.82 -0.83
C ALA A 102 -1.87 -9.67 -1.52
N GLY A 103 -0.65 -9.73 -0.98
CA GLY A 103 0.41 -10.62 -1.47
C GLY A 103 0.22 -12.09 -1.09
N ASP A 104 -0.56 -12.39 -0.04
CA ASP A 104 -0.88 -13.77 0.38
C ASP A 104 -2.17 -14.32 -0.27
N ILE A 105 -2.98 -13.50 -0.97
CA ILE A 105 -4.30 -13.89 -1.48
C ILE A 105 -4.22 -14.96 -2.59
N SER A 106 -5.17 -15.89 -2.64
CA SER A 106 -5.27 -16.89 -3.71
C SER A 106 -6.57 -16.82 -4.50
N GLU A 107 -6.57 -17.43 -5.69
CA GLU A 107 -7.80 -17.65 -6.47
C GLU A 107 -8.92 -18.37 -5.70
N ALA A 108 -8.59 -19.12 -4.64
CA ALA A 108 -9.58 -19.83 -3.84
C ALA A 108 -10.30 -18.89 -2.86
N ASP A 109 -9.58 -17.92 -2.30
CA ASP A 109 -10.13 -16.92 -1.38
C ASP A 109 -11.09 -15.97 -2.13
N LEU A 110 -10.73 -15.61 -3.37
CA LEU A 110 -11.57 -14.80 -4.26
C LEU A 110 -12.83 -15.50 -4.78
N LYS A 111 -12.91 -16.83 -4.71
CA LYS A 111 -14.10 -17.61 -5.13
C LYS A 111 -15.20 -17.68 -4.08
N SER A 112 -14.91 -17.26 -2.85
CA SER A 112 -15.89 -17.17 -1.77
C SER A 112 -15.49 -16.02 -0.84
N PRO A 113 -15.62 -14.76 -1.30
CA PRO A 113 -15.33 -13.59 -0.49
C PRO A 113 -16.44 -13.45 0.57
N ASP A 114 -16.30 -14.17 1.67
CA ASP A 114 -17.12 -14.00 2.86
C ASP A 114 -16.63 -12.76 3.62
N LEU A 115 -16.98 -11.59 3.07
CA LEU A 115 -16.56 -10.28 3.57
C LEU A 115 -17.06 -10.07 5.02
N ASP A 116 -18.29 -10.51 5.31
CA ASP A 116 -18.88 -10.49 6.66
C ASP A 116 -18.04 -11.31 7.64
N ALA A 117 -17.58 -12.50 7.26
CA ALA A 117 -16.66 -13.30 8.07
C ALA A 117 -15.25 -12.70 8.14
N LEU A 118 -14.78 -12.00 7.10
CA LEU A 118 -13.47 -11.35 7.12
C LEU A 118 -13.45 -10.25 8.20
N GLU A 119 -14.41 -9.33 8.17
CA GLU A 119 -14.57 -8.27 9.16
C GLU A 119 -14.81 -8.84 10.57
N SER A 120 -15.67 -9.85 10.70
CA SER A 120 -16.02 -10.47 11.99
C SER A 120 -14.90 -11.29 12.63
N ASN A 121 -13.90 -11.73 11.86
CA ASN A 121 -12.72 -12.46 12.37
C ASN A 121 -11.53 -11.54 12.68
N MET A 122 -11.55 -10.27 12.23
CA MET A 122 -10.56 -9.29 12.62
C MET A 122 -10.75 -8.83 14.07
N SER A 123 -9.65 -8.56 14.77
CA SER A 123 -9.72 -7.92 16.09
C SER A 123 -10.08 -6.43 15.95
N GLU A 124 -10.62 -5.83 17.01
CA GLU A 124 -10.85 -4.38 17.06
C GLU A 124 -9.58 -3.56 16.78
N GLU A 125 -8.39 -4.09 17.08
CA GLU A 125 -7.11 -3.44 16.76
C GLU A 125 -6.77 -3.54 15.27
N ALA A 126 -7.01 -4.68 14.63
CA ALA A 126 -6.77 -4.86 13.20
C ALA A 126 -7.76 -4.03 12.35
N GLN A 127 -9.02 -3.94 12.77
CA GLN A 127 -10.02 -3.06 12.14
C GLN A 127 -9.58 -1.58 12.19
N LYS A 128 -9.14 -1.08 13.36
CA LYS A 128 -8.66 0.30 13.52
C LYS A 128 -7.43 0.61 12.65
N LYS A 129 -6.48 -0.32 12.55
CA LYS A 129 -5.31 -0.18 11.67
C LYS A 129 -5.72 -0.02 10.21
N VAL A 130 -6.62 -0.87 9.71
CA VAL A 130 -7.15 -0.78 8.34
C VAL A 130 -7.96 0.50 8.13
N GLU A 131 -8.75 0.94 9.11
CA GLU A 131 -9.48 2.23 9.07
C GLU A 131 -8.50 3.43 9.02
N ALA A 132 -7.47 3.42 9.85
CA ALA A 132 -6.44 4.46 9.89
C ALA A 132 -5.65 4.53 8.57
N PHE A 133 -5.29 3.37 8.00
CA PHE A 133 -4.67 3.28 6.68
C PHE A 133 -5.60 3.82 5.57
N THR A 134 -6.87 3.41 5.57
CA THR A 134 -7.88 3.85 4.60
C THR A 134 -8.11 5.36 4.68
N THR A 135 -8.17 5.91 5.90
CA THR A 135 -8.26 7.36 6.14
C THR A 135 -7.02 8.08 5.59
N TYR A 136 -5.83 7.57 5.91
CA TYR A 136 -4.57 8.14 5.41
C TYR A 136 -4.50 8.14 3.87
N VAL A 137 -4.91 7.05 3.22
CA VAL A 137 -4.98 6.95 1.75
C VAL A 137 -5.94 7.97 1.17
N ASN A 138 -7.14 8.12 1.73
CA ASN A 138 -8.14 9.09 1.26
C ASN A 138 -7.67 10.54 1.45
N ASP A 139 -7.05 10.88 2.59
CA ASP A 139 -6.52 12.23 2.85
C ASP A 139 -5.27 12.53 1.99
N THR A 140 -4.43 11.52 1.74
CA THR A 140 -3.16 11.66 1.02
C THR A 140 -3.36 11.66 -0.48
N CYS A 141 -4.12 10.71 -1.04
CA CYS A 141 -4.31 10.54 -2.48
C CYS A 141 -5.61 11.15 -3.01
N GLY A 142 -6.51 11.56 -2.12
CA GLY A 142 -7.90 11.86 -2.45
C GLY A 142 -8.76 10.59 -2.37
N SER A 143 -10.08 10.76 -2.22
CA SER A 143 -11.03 9.65 -2.29
C SER A 143 -10.89 8.93 -3.63
N MET A 144 -10.57 7.63 -3.58
CA MET A 144 -10.57 6.74 -4.75
C MET A 144 -11.96 6.66 -5.41
N PHE A 145 -13.00 6.87 -4.61
CA PHE A 145 -14.41 6.87 -4.98
C PHE A 145 -14.95 8.31 -4.99
N GLY A 146 -14.23 9.23 -5.63
CA GLY A 146 -14.37 10.67 -5.50
C GLY A 146 -15.82 11.18 -5.54
N ASP A 147 -16.27 11.80 -4.43
CA ASP A 147 -17.60 12.39 -4.24
C ASP A 147 -18.80 11.47 -4.60
N LEU A 148 -18.60 10.15 -4.57
CA LEU A 148 -19.72 9.21 -4.60
C LEU A 148 -20.42 9.26 -3.25
N ASP A 149 -21.52 10.01 -3.18
CA ASP A 149 -22.59 9.88 -2.19
C ASP A 149 -22.96 8.39 -2.10
N VAL A 150 -22.34 7.65 -1.18
CA VAL A 150 -22.67 6.25 -0.90
C VAL A 150 -24.03 6.29 -0.21
N PRO A 151 -25.12 5.83 -0.86
CA PRO A 151 -26.42 5.89 -0.23
C PRO A 151 -26.40 5.02 1.03
N GLU A 152 -26.74 5.61 2.18
CA GLU A 152 -26.89 4.87 3.44
C GLU A 152 -27.79 3.66 3.21
N VAL A 153 -27.23 2.45 3.32
CA VAL A 153 -27.99 1.21 3.22
C VAL A 153 -28.90 1.10 4.45
N PRO A 154 -30.22 0.88 4.26
CA PRO A 154 -31.22 0.91 5.33
C PRO A 154 -31.31 -0.39 6.15
#